data_AF-A0A8S4QUF7-F1
#
_entry.id   AF-A0A8S4QUF7-F1
#
_cell.length_a   1.000
_cell.length_b   1.000
_cell.length_c   1.000
_cell.angle_alpha   90.00
_cell.angle_beta   90.00
_cell.angle_gamma   90.00
#
_symmetry.space_group_name_H-M   'P 1'
#
loop_
_entity.id
_entity.type
_entity.pdbx_description
1 polymer ?
#
loop_
_entity_poly.entity_id
_entity_poly.type
_entity_poly.pdbx_seq_one_letter_code
_entity_poly.pdbx_strand_id
1 'polypeptide(L)' 'TLSHCELITDFGIKQLSMSPCAAEHLTVLGLDNCPLVTDGALEHLISCHNLQLIELYDCQMVTRNAIRKLRVR' A
#
# COMPACT_ATOMS: atom_id res chain seq x y z
N THR A 1 6.56 7.13 -5.61
CA THR A 1 5.25 7.55 -5.09
C THR A 1 4.19 7.28 -6.14
N LEU A 2 2.98 6.90 -5.70
CA LEU A 2 1.78 6.69 -6.53
C LEU A 2 0.63 7.62 -6.08
N SER A 3 0.90 8.63 -5.24
CA SER A 3 -0.13 9.59 -4.82
C SER A 3 -0.78 10.28 -6.03
N HIS A 4 -2.09 10.56 -5.93
CA HIS A 4 -2.95 11.11 -7.01
C HIS A 4 -3.11 10.22 -8.25
N CYS A 5 -2.67 8.96 -8.20
CA CYS A 5 -2.96 8.01 -9.27
C CYS A 5 -4.40 7.50 -9.11
N GLU A 6 -5.39 8.27 -9.58
CA GLU A 6 -6.82 8.00 -9.34
C GLU A 6 -7.31 6.62 -9.82
N LEU A 7 -6.58 6.02 -10.77
CA LEU A 7 -6.89 4.70 -11.34
C LEU A 7 -6.08 3.55 -10.70
N ILE A 8 -5.20 3.82 -9.73
CA ILE A 8 -4.49 2.75 -9.03
C ILE A 8 -5.47 1.98 -8.14
N THR A 9 -5.43 0.66 -8.25
CA THR A 9 -6.29 -0.25 -7.50
C THR A 9 -5.45 -1.24 -6.70
N ASP A 10 -6.10 -1.97 -5.79
CA ASP A 10 -5.48 -3.06 -5.03
C ASP A 10 -4.77 -4.09 -5.94
N PHE A 11 -5.28 -4.32 -7.16
CA PHE A 11 -4.62 -5.19 -8.12
C PHE A 11 -3.25 -4.65 -8.56
N GLY A 12 -3.14 -3.35 -8.81
CA GLY A 12 -1.86 -2.71 -9.12
C GLY A 12 -0.88 -2.81 -7.95
N ILE A 13 -1.35 -2.61 -6.71
CA ILE A 13 -0.54 -2.76 -5.50
C ILE A 13 -0.09 -4.21 -5.30
N LYS A 14 -0.96 -5.19 -5.59
CA LYS A 14 -0.60 -6.61 -5.59
C LYS A 14 0.53 -6.91 -6.57
N GLN A 15 0.43 -6.42 -7.80
CA GLN A 15 1.49 -6.65 -8.80
C GLN A 15 2.80 -6.00 -8.36
N LEU A 16 2.74 -4.80 -7.78
CA LEU A 16 3.92 -4.14 -7.20
C LEU A 16 4.54 -5.01 -6.10
N SER A 17 3.74 -5.49 -5.14
CA SER A 17 4.24 -6.25 -3.99
C SER A 17 4.74 -7.67 -4.33
N MET A 18 4.35 -8.20 -5.49
CA MET A 18 4.85 -9.47 -6.04
C MET A 18 6.22 -9.32 -6.73
N SER A 19 6.68 -8.09 -7.02
CA SER A 19 8.00 -7.87 -7.61
C SER A 19 9.10 -8.17 -6.58
N PRO A 20 10.13 -8.99 -6.91
CA PRO A 20 11.27 -9.23 -6.02
C PRO A 20 11.96 -7.94 -5.58
N CYS A 21 12.07 -6.98 -6.50
CA CYS A 21 12.65 -5.66 -6.21
C CYS A 21 11.83 -4.89 -5.17
N ALA A 22 10.50 -4.93 -5.27
CA ALA A 22 9.66 -4.26 -4.28
C ALA A 22 9.69 -4.99 -2.93
N ALA A 23 9.78 -6.32 -2.92
CA ALA A 23 9.91 -7.09 -1.70
C ALA A 23 11.16 -6.67 -0.91
N GLU A 24 12.31 -6.54 -1.60
CA GLU A 24 13.63 -6.29 -0.98
C GLU A 24 14.02 -4.82 -0.85
N HIS A 25 13.47 -3.91 -1.66
CA HIS A 25 13.97 -2.54 -1.73
C HIS A 25 12.92 -1.45 -1.49
N LEU A 26 11.63 -1.80 -1.45
CA LEU A 26 10.60 -0.79 -1.20
C LEU A 26 10.58 -0.39 0.27
N THR A 27 10.99 0.84 0.57
CA THR A 27 11.03 1.41 1.92
C THR A 27 9.93 2.43 2.20
N VAL A 28 9.49 3.16 1.17
CA VAL A 28 8.45 4.18 1.27
C VAL A 28 7.47 4.03 0.11
N LEU A 29 6.17 4.02 0.42
CA LEU A 29 5.10 3.98 -0.57
C LEU A 29 4.06 5.07 -0.28
N GLY A 30 4.02 6.10 -1.14
CA GLY A 30 2.96 7.11 -1.12
C GLY A 30 1.76 6.67 -1.97
N LEU A 31 0.56 6.70 -1.37
CA LEU A 31 -0.72 6.36 -1.98
C LEU A 31 -1.78 7.43 -1.70
N ASP A 32 -1.38 8.66 -1.38
CA ASP A 32 -2.32 9.72 -1.03
C ASP A 32 -3.29 10.00 -2.17
N ASN A 33 -4.54 10.31 -1.83
CA ASN A 33 -5.60 10.64 -2.77
C ASN A 33 -5.80 9.55 -3.85
N CYS A 34 -5.66 8.28 -3.46
CA CYS A 34 -5.96 7.12 -4.30
C CYS A 34 -7.32 6.52 -3.88
N PRO A 35 -8.44 6.91 -4.52
CA PRO A 35 -9.79 6.58 -4.05
C PRO A 35 -10.16 5.10 -4.24
N LEU A 36 -9.47 4.38 -5.14
CA LEU A 36 -9.75 2.97 -5.43
C LEU A 36 -8.85 1.99 -4.65
N VAL A 37 -8.00 2.51 -3.76
CA VAL A 37 -7.17 1.71 -2.85
C VAL A 37 -7.97 1.40 -1.60
N THR A 38 -8.06 0.11 -1.26
CA THR A 38 -8.82 -0.38 -0.11
C THR A 38 -7.93 -1.10 0.90
N ASP A 39 -8.53 -1.59 1.99
CA ASP A 39 -7.87 -2.50 2.94
C ASP A 39 -7.13 -3.66 2.26
N GLY A 40 -7.63 -4.16 1.12
CA GLY A 40 -7.02 -5.26 0.37
C GLY A 40 -5.62 -4.94 -0.15
N ALA A 41 -5.34 -3.69 -0.54
CA ALA A 41 -4.00 -3.27 -0.94
C ALA A 41 -2.98 -3.45 0.20
N LEU A 42 -3.36 -3.13 1.44
CA LEU A 42 -2.46 -3.26 2.59
C LEU A 42 -2.14 -4.71 2.91
N GLU A 43 -3.07 -5.63 2.67
CA GLU A 43 -2.82 -7.08 2.81
C GLU A 43 -1.77 -7.61 1.81
N HIS A 44 -1.54 -6.90 0.71
CA HIS A 44 -0.51 -7.27 -0.27
C HIS A 44 0.87 -6.72 0.05
N LEU A 45 0.95 -5.54 0.67
CA LEU A 45 2.21 -4.87 1.06
C LEU A 45 2.97 -5.58 2.18
N ILE A 46 2.30 -6.52 2.82
CA ILE A 46 2.83 -7.58 3.66
C ILE A 46 4.11 -8.26 3.13
N SER A 47 4.26 -8.44 1.81
CA SER A 47 5.47 -9.07 1.24
C SER A 47 6.67 -8.13 1.18
N CYS A 48 6.46 -6.81 1.30
CA CYS A 48 7.50 -5.79 1.29
C CYS A 48 8.13 -5.66 2.68
N HIS A 49 9.08 -6.55 2.99
CA HIS A 49 9.66 -6.69 4.34
C HIS A 49 10.49 -5.48 4.79
N ASN A 50 10.96 -4.65 3.85
CA ASN A 50 11.71 -3.42 4.15
C ASN A 50 10.83 -2.16 4.13
N LEU A 51 9.51 -2.29 4.01
CA LEU A 51 8.59 -1.15 3.97
C LEU A 51 8.48 -0.48 5.35
N GLN A 52 8.90 0.77 5.44
CA GLN A 52 8.99 1.54 6.69
C GLN A 52 7.89 2.61 6.79
N LEU A 53 7.48 3.17 5.66
CA LEU A 53 6.49 4.26 5.61
C LEU A 53 5.47 4.03 4.50
N ILE A 54 4.20 4.22 4.83
CA ILE A 54 3.11 4.29 3.86
C ILE A 54 2.33 5.57 4.13
N GLU A 55 2.13 6.36 3.09
CA GLU A 55 1.30 7.57 3.12
C GLU A 55 -0.05 7.24 2.49
N LEU A 56 -1.14 7.51 3.22
CA LEU A 56 -2.52 7.13 2.90
C LEU A 56 -3.48 8.31 3.15
N TYR A 57 -3.00 9.54 2.99
CA TYR A 57 -3.85 10.72 3.14
C TYR A 57 -4.98 10.66 2.12
N ASP A 58 -6.21 10.94 2.56
CA ASP A 58 -7.42 10.91 1.71
C ASP A 58 -7.72 9.56 1.01
N CYS A 59 -7.21 8.44 1.52
CA CYS A 59 -7.64 7.10 1.12
C CYS A 59 -8.90 6.67 1.89
N GLN A 60 -10.06 7.14 1.43
CA GLN A 60 -11.35 6.95 2.13
C GLN A 60 -11.78 5.49 2.31
N MET A 61 -11.29 4.58 1.46
CA MET A 61 -11.61 3.14 1.51
C MET A 61 -10.63 2.32 2.37
N VAL A 62 -9.64 2.96 3.01
CA VAL A 62 -8.70 2.31 3.92
C VAL A 62 -9.11 2.56 5.38
N THR A 63 -9.33 1.49 6.11
CA THR A 63 -9.80 1.51 7.48
C THR A 63 -8.65 1.52 8.48
N ARG A 64 -8.91 2.07 9.67
CA ARG A 64 -7.97 1.99 10.82
C ARG A 64 -7.66 0.55 11.21
N ASN A 65 -8.57 -0.40 10.93
CA ASN A 65 -8.36 -1.80 11.26
C ASN A 65 -7.27 -2.42 10.38
N ALA A 66 -7.29 -2.16 9.07
CA ALA A 66 -6.25 -2.62 8.16
C ALA A 66 -4.87 -2.01 8.49
N ILE A 67 -4.84 -0.71 8.81
CA ILE A 67 -3.60 -0.05 9.27
C ILE A 67 -3.05 -0.73 10.53
N ARG A 68 -3.91 -1.08 11.50
CA ARG A 68 -3.48 -1.81 12.70
C ARG A 68 -2.90 -3.17 12.34
N LYS A 69 -3.56 -3.96 11.50
CA LYS A 69 -3.08 -5.29 11.06
C LYS A 69 -1.70 -5.22 10.40
N LEU A 70 -1.46 -4.19 9.58
CA LEU A 70 -0.17 -4.00 8.91
C LEU A 70 0.96 -3.67 9.91
N ARG A 71 0.67 -2.91 10.96
CA ARG A 71 1.64 -2.54 12.01
C ARG A 71 2.04 -3.67 12.96
N VAL A 72 1.28 -4.77 13.02
CA VAL A 72 1.59 -5.92 13.91
C VAL A 72 2.58 -6.89 13.27
N ARG A 73 3.34 -6.42 12.27
CA ARG A 73 4.37 -7.18 11.57
C ARG A 73 5.76 -6.80 12.05
#